data_AF-A0A4R7S5U1-F1
#
_entry.id   AF-A0A4R7S5U1-F1
#
_cell.length_a   1.000
_cell.length_b   1.000
_cell.length_c   1.000
_cell.angle_alpha   90.00
_cell.angle_beta   90.00
_cell.angle_gamma   90.00
#
_symmetry.space_group_name_H-M   'P 1'
#
loop_
_entity.id
_entity.type
_entity.pdbx_description
1 polymer ?
#
loop_
_entity_poly.entity_id
_entity_poly.type
_entity_poly.pdbx_seq_one_letter_code
_entity_poly.pdbx_strand_id
1 'polypeptide(L)'
;MAEDDIDEPPVQETNLDDAQDSQINRMAGCARMGKWMVMATLAIFLSVSLYRCATGSPGILGTPPINLKTKATMKDVQVALGHYRTEYGAFPTLVPGSSKDVQTRSSGDLIVALLGEDEKTNPRLIKFLAVPVAKNGKKGLLTVGTERQLTDAWGERYHILLDADLDNHIANPEAKPGNVSTKIPPTIAASVIIYSSGPDRDPNTWEDNICSWR
;
A
#
# COMPACT_ATOMS: atom_id res chain seq x y z
N MET A 1 87.85 30.07 42.34
CA MET A 1 87.33 31.01 43.34
C MET A 1 87.44 32.39 42.72
N ALA A 2 86.33 32.87 42.17
CA ALA A 2 86.12 34.24 41.73
C ALA A 2 84.60 34.43 41.81
N GLU A 3 84.15 35.07 42.90
CA GLU A 3 82.83 35.66 43.00
C GLU A 3 82.85 36.92 42.12
N ASP A 4 81.85 37.07 41.28
CA ASP A 4 81.62 38.33 40.56
C ASP A 4 80.12 38.61 40.57
N ASP A 5 79.78 39.66 41.30
CA ASP A 5 78.49 40.30 41.50
C ASP A 5 78.21 41.17 40.28
N ILE A 6 77.15 40.92 39.49
CA ILE A 6 76.74 41.84 38.43
C ILE A 6 75.22 41.98 38.33
N ASP A 7 74.77 43.14 38.81
CA ASP A 7 73.71 44.06 38.34
C ASP A 7 72.41 43.51 37.72
N GLU A 8 71.29 43.84 38.37
CA GLU A 8 69.95 43.82 37.78
C GLU A 8 69.79 44.93 36.71
N PRO A 9 69.27 44.60 35.50
CA PRO A 9 68.95 45.59 34.48
C PRO A 9 67.55 46.23 34.68
N PRO A 10 67.34 47.43 34.10
CA PRO A 10 66.19 48.29 34.39
C PRO A 10 64.89 47.81 33.73
N VAL A 11 63.77 48.09 34.42
CA VAL A 11 62.39 47.82 33.98
C VAL A 11 62.06 48.65 32.74
N GLN A 12 61.78 47.98 31.62
CA GLN A 12 61.22 48.60 30.41
C GLN A 12 59.69 48.69 30.54
N GLU A 13 59.16 49.91 30.62
CA GLU A 13 57.74 50.18 30.40
C GLU A 13 57.40 49.93 28.92
N THR A 14 56.80 48.78 28.64
CA THR A 14 56.20 48.50 27.34
C THR A 14 54.91 49.30 27.20
N ASN A 15 54.95 50.32 26.35
CA ASN A 15 53.78 51.12 25.95
C ASN A 15 52.60 50.21 25.55
N LEU A 16 51.51 50.32 26.30
CA LEU A 16 50.34 49.44 26.22
C LEU A 16 49.51 49.67 24.94
N ASP A 17 49.70 50.82 24.29
CA ASP A 17 48.87 51.27 23.18
C ASP A 17 49.21 50.52 21.86
N ASP A 18 50.48 50.18 21.64
CA ASP A 18 50.91 49.42 20.44
C ASP A 18 50.38 47.97 20.43
N ALA A 19 50.07 47.42 21.61
CA ALA A 19 49.54 46.07 21.73
C ALA A 19 48.05 45.98 21.34
N GLN A 20 47.28 47.06 21.50
CA GLN A 20 45.84 47.04 21.20
C GLN A 20 45.55 47.14 19.69
N ASP A 21 46.29 47.96 18.94
CA ASP A 21 46.08 48.11 17.49
C ASP A 21 46.48 46.86 16.68
N SER A 22 47.45 46.10 17.19
CA SER A 22 47.83 44.77 16.70
C SER A 22 46.71 43.72 16.86
N GLN A 23 45.95 43.78 17.96
CA GLN A 23 44.85 42.84 18.21
C GLN A 23 43.63 43.10 17.33
N ILE A 24 43.29 44.37 17.05
CA ILE A 24 42.09 44.71 16.27
C ILE A 24 42.24 44.28 14.80
N ASN A 25 43.43 44.43 14.21
CA ASN A 25 43.70 44.01 12.83
C ASN A 25 43.72 42.48 12.63
N ARG A 26 43.95 41.70 13.69
CA ARG A 26 43.92 40.22 13.63
C ARG A 26 42.50 39.64 13.66
N MET A 27 41.50 40.38 14.16
CA MET A 27 40.13 39.88 14.27
C MET A 27 39.23 40.18 13.05
N ALA A 28 39.64 41.09 12.15
CA ALA A 28 38.89 41.40 10.93
C ALA A 28 38.95 40.29 9.85
N GLY A 29 39.98 39.43 9.88
CA GLY A 29 40.16 38.33 8.93
C GLY A 29 39.17 37.17 9.12
N CYS A 30 38.76 36.90 10.36
CA CYS A 30 37.93 35.73 10.69
C CYS A 30 36.44 35.91 10.36
N ALA A 31 35.90 37.14 10.45
CA ALA A 31 34.48 37.40 10.16
C ALA A 31 34.13 37.30 8.67
N ARG A 32 35.12 37.51 7.78
CA ARG A 32 34.93 37.44 6.32
C ARG A 32 34.96 36.00 5.81
N MET A 33 35.74 35.11 6.42
CA MET A 33 35.74 33.67 6.12
C MET A 33 34.44 32.98 6.55
N GLY A 34 33.89 33.33 7.72
CA GLY A 34 32.66 32.73 8.22
C GLY A 34 31.44 32.96 7.31
N LYS A 35 31.29 34.17 6.75
CA LYS A 35 30.22 34.48 5.79
C LYS A 35 30.35 33.66 4.49
N TRP A 36 31.57 33.46 4.00
CA TRP A 36 31.81 32.65 2.81
C TRP A 36 31.53 31.17 3.06
N MET A 37 31.87 30.63 4.24
CA MET A 37 31.52 29.25 4.60
C MET A 37 30.00 29.06 4.70
N VAL A 38 29.28 29.97 5.36
CA VAL A 38 27.81 29.85 5.49
C VAL A 38 27.13 29.93 4.12
N MET A 39 27.55 30.87 3.26
CA MET A 39 27.00 30.98 1.90
C MET A 39 27.32 29.76 1.03
N ALA A 40 28.53 29.20 1.15
CA ALA A 40 28.90 27.98 0.44
C ALA A 40 28.05 26.78 0.90
N THR A 41 27.81 26.63 2.21
CA THR A 41 26.96 25.53 2.71
C THR A 41 25.50 25.65 2.27
N LEU A 42 24.93 26.87 2.26
CA LEU A 42 23.58 27.10 1.74
C LEU A 42 23.49 26.84 0.23
N ALA A 43 24.51 27.25 -0.54
CA ALA A 43 24.56 27.00 -1.98
C ALA A 43 24.67 25.49 -2.29
N ILE A 44 25.43 24.73 -1.50
CA ILE A 44 25.51 23.27 -1.63
C ILE A 44 24.19 22.60 -1.24
N PHE A 45 23.53 23.05 -0.18
CA PHE A 45 22.22 22.52 0.20
C PHE A 45 21.16 22.79 -0.87
N LEU A 46 21.11 24.02 -1.40
CA LEU A 46 20.20 24.38 -2.48
C LEU A 46 20.53 23.62 -3.77
N SER A 47 21.80 23.46 -4.12
CA SER A 47 22.19 22.71 -5.32
C SER A 47 21.86 21.23 -5.19
N VAL A 48 22.06 20.60 -4.03
CA VAL A 48 21.65 19.19 -3.77
C VAL A 48 20.13 19.05 -3.78
N SER A 49 19.40 20.01 -3.20
CA SER A 49 17.94 19.98 -3.17
C SER A 49 17.34 20.20 -4.57
N LEU A 50 17.95 21.08 -5.38
CA LEU A 50 17.59 21.28 -6.79
C LEU A 50 18.01 20.08 -7.64
N TYR A 51 19.15 19.44 -7.38
CA TYR A 51 19.55 18.22 -8.08
C TYR A 51 18.56 17.09 -7.78
N ARG A 52 18.12 16.92 -6.53
CA ARG A 52 17.05 15.95 -6.17
C ARG A 52 15.69 16.26 -6.79
N CYS A 53 15.43 17.53 -7.13
CA CYS A 53 14.20 17.96 -7.80
C CYS A 53 14.30 17.82 -9.34
N ALA A 54 15.48 18.08 -9.91
CA ALA A 54 15.75 18.07 -11.35
C ALA A 54 16.12 16.68 -11.86
N THR A 55 16.94 15.92 -11.11
CA THR A 55 16.90 14.45 -11.16
C THR A 55 15.73 14.03 -10.29
N GLY A 56 14.52 14.39 -10.71
CA GLY A 56 13.39 13.54 -10.37
C GLY A 56 13.84 12.13 -10.73
N SER A 57 14.14 11.31 -9.72
CA SER A 57 13.73 9.93 -9.85
C SER A 57 12.30 10.07 -10.33
N PRO A 58 11.93 9.62 -11.55
CA PRO A 58 10.53 9.38 -11.78
C PRO A 58 10.16 8.50 -10.61
N GLY A 59 9.45 9.08 -9.63
CA GLY A 59 8.82 8.31 -8.61
C GLY A 59 8.14 7.24 -9.42
N ILE A 60 8.51 6.00 -9.15
CA ILE A 60 7.84 4.84 -9.68
C ILE A 60 6.43 4.93 -9.09
N LEU A 61 5.60 5.84 -9.61
CA LEU A 61 4.17 5.65 -9.82
C LEU A 61 4.06 4.60 -10.93
N GLY A 62 4.77 3.49 -10.75
CA GLY A 62 4.52 2.26 -11.45
C GLY A 62 3.10 1.91 -11.10
N THR A 63 2.30 1.66 -12.14
CA THR A 63 0.99 1.06 -11.92
C THR A 63 1.21 -0.16 -11.02
N PRO A 64 0.50 -0.28 -9.88
CA PRO A 64 0.77 -1.37 -8.97
C PRO A 64 0.64 -2.69 -9.73
N PRO A 65 1.49 -3.68 -9.40
CA PRO A 65 1.52 -4.95 -10.13
C PRO A 65 0.10 -5.51 -10.23
N ILE A 66 -0.23 -6.08 -11.38
CA ILE A 66 -1.60 -6.52 -11.70
C ILE A 66 -2.20 -7.36 -10.57
N ASN A 67 -1.39 -8.25 -9.99
CA ASN A 67 -1.79 -9.12 -8.90
C ASN A 67 -2.20 -8.34 -7.64
N LEU A 68 -1.51 -7.24 -7.32
CA LEU A 68 -1.85 -6.39 -6.18
C LEU A 68 -3.20 -5.69 -6.37
N LYS A 69 -3.49 -5.20 -7.58
CA LYS A 69 -4.79 -4.63 -7.91
C LYS A 69 -5.90 -5.68 -7.82
N THR A 70 -5.67 -6.87 -8.38
CA THR A 70 -6.62 -7.97 -8.29
C THR A 70 -6.90 -8.35 -6.84
N LYS A 71 -5.87 -8.46 -5.99
CA LYS A 71 -6.02 -8.72 -4.55
C LYS A 71 -6.76 -7.61 -3.81
N ALA A 72 -6.48 -6.34 -4.14
CA ALA A 72 -7.20 -5.20 -3.56
C ALA A 72 -8.70 -5.28 -3.87
N THR A 73 -9.08 -5.50 -5.13
CA THR A 73 -10.48 -5.67 -5.52
C THR A 73 -11.14 -6.84 -4.79
N MET A 74 -10.46 -7.98 -4.64
CA MET A 74 -10.99 -9.11 -3.88
C MET A 74 -11.24 -8.75 -2.41
N LYS A 75 -10.33 -7.99 -1.78
CA LYS A 75 -10.51 -7.52 -0.41
C LYS A 75 -11.67 -6.54 -0.29
N ASP A 76 -11.84 -5.63 -1.25
CA ASP A 76 -12.98 -4.71 -1.28
C ASP A 76 -14.31 -5.47 -1.36
N VAL A 77 -14.38 -6.53 -2.19
CA VAL A 77 -15.57 -7.39 -2.27
C VAL A 77 -15.79 -8.18 -0.97
N GLN A 78 -14.73 -8.72 -0.35
CA GLN A 78 -14.84 -9.39 0.96
C GLN A 78 -15.41 -8.46 2.03
N VAL A 79 -14.90 -7.23 2.10
CA VAL A 79 -15.38 -6.20 3.04
C VAL A 79 -16.83 -5.82 2.74
N ALA A 80 -17.18 -5.61 1.47
CA ALA A 80 -18.53 -5.28 1.04
C ALA A 80 -19.54 -6.36 1.44
N LEU A 81 -19.20 -7.64 1.23
CA LEU A 81 -20.02 -8.78 1.64
C LEU A 81 -20.13 -8.88 3.17
N GLY A 82 -19.05 -8.61 3.90
CA GLY A 82 -19.06 -8.54 5.37
C GLY A 82 -20.01 -7.45 5.88
N HIS A 83 -19.93 -6.24 5.33
CA HIS A 83 -20.83 -5.14 5.68
C HIS A 83 -22.28 -5.44 5.32
N TYR A 84 -22.54 -6.02 4.15
CA TYR A 84 -23.87 -6.45 3.76
C TYR A 84 -24.44 -7.47 4.75
N ARG A 85 -23.64 -8.46 5.17
CA ARG A 85 -24.04 -9.45 6.18
C ARG A 85 -24.29 -8.80 7.56
N THR A 86 -23.50 -7.81 7.96
CA THR A 86 -23.76 -7.06 9.21
C THR A 86 -25.06 -6.27 9.15
N GLU A 87 -25.39 -5.72 7.99
CA GLU A 87 -26.59 -4.92 7.79
C GLU A 87 -27.87 -5.77 7.72
N TYR A 88 -27.83 -6.88 6.97
CA TYR A 88 -29.01 -7.69 6.65
C TYR A 88 -29.05 -9.05 7.34
N GLY A 89 -28.01 -9.45 8.05
CA GLY A 89 -27.90 -10.75 8.72
C GLY A 89 -27.70 -11.95 7.77
N ALA A 90 -27.61 -11.72 6.47
CA ALA A 90 -27.42 -12.74 5.44
C ALA A 90 -26.59 -12.20 4.28
N PHE A 91 -26.04 -13.07 3.44
CA PHE A 91 -25.34 -12.67 2.21
C PHE A 91 -26.33 -12.44 1.05
N PRO A 92 -25.98 -11.62 0.05
CA PRO A 92 -26.85 -11.43 -1.11
C PRO A 92 -26.92 -12.74 -1.89
N THR A 93 -28.11 -13.10 -2.38
CA THR A 93 -28.42 -14.36 -3.12
C THR A 93 -28.42 -15.67 -2.32
N LEU A 94 -28.09 -15.62 -1.03
CA LEU A 94 -28.16 -16.80 -0.16
C LEU A 94 -29.58 -16.97 0.40
N VAL A 95 -30.14 -18.16 0.19
CA VAL A 95 -31.33 -18.59 0.93
C VAL A 95 -30.87 -18.95 2.35
N PRO A 96 -31.45 -18.37 3.41
CA PRO A 96 -31.06 -18.68 4.78
C PRO A 96 -31.21 -20.18 5.07
N GLY A 97 -30.19 -20.81 5.67
CA GLY A 97 -30.23 -22.21 6.10
C GLY A 97 -29.75 -23.25 5.07
N SER A 98 -28.92 -22.86 4.09
CA SER A 98 -28.18 -23.84 3.29
C SER A 98 -27.25 -24.65 4.19
N SER A 99 -27.25 -25.98 4.04
CA SER A 99 -26.39 -26.89 4.80
C SER A 99 -24.98 -27.04 4.21
N LYS A 100 -24.64 -26.25 3.19
CA LYS A 100 -23.36 -26.28 2.49
C LYS A 100 -22.96 -24.89 2.01
N ASP A 101 -21.66 -24.64 1.99
CA ASP A 101 -21.01 -23.52 1.29
C ASP A 101 -21.58 -23.31 -0.11
N VAL A 102 -21.73 -22.04 -0.49
CA VAL A 102 -22.21 -21.66 -1.81
C VAL A 102 -21.08 -21.06 -2.63
N GLN A 103 -20.78 -21.70 -3.76
CA GLN A 103 -19.88 -21.16 -4.78
C GLN A 103 -20.68 -20.42 -5.84
N THR A 104 -20.31 -19.17 -6.10
CA THR A 104 -20.92 -18.32 -7.12
C THR A 104 -19.85 -17.51 -7.87
N ARG A 105 -20.26 -16.89 -8.97
CA ARG A 105 -19.42 -15.96 -9.74
C ARG A 105 -19.72 -14.52 -9.34
N SER A 106 -18.76 -13.63 -9.56
CA SER A 106 -18.94 -12.19 -9.36
C SER A 106 -19.81 -11.56 -10.46
N SER A 107 -21.05 -11.99 -10.58
CA SER A 107 -22.03 -11.45 -11.52
C SER A 107 -23.47 -11.52 -11.01
N GLY A 108 -24.38 -10.86 -11.73
CA GLY A 108 -25.81 -10.89 -11.47
C GLY A 108 -26.21 -10.23 -10.16
N ASP A 109 -27.23 -10.78 -9.51
CA ASP A 109 -27.87 -10.25 -8.31
C ASP A 109 -26.89 -9.99 -7.17
N LEU A 110 -25.83 -10.80 -7.04
CA LEU A 110 -24.78 -10.58 -6.03
C LEU A 110 -24.12 -9.21 -6.20
N ILE A 111 -23.70 -8.88 -7.43
CA ILE A 111 -23.02 -7.60 -7.71
C ILE A 111 -24.02 -6.44 -7.67
N VAL A 112 -25.23 -6.64 -8.21
CA VAL A 112 -26.28 -5.62 -8.20
C VAL A 112 -26.66 -5.23 -6.76
N ALA A 113 -26.78 -6.21 -5.86
CA ALA A 113 -27.04 -5.98 -4.45
C ALA A 113 -25.91 -5.17 -3.77
N LEU A 114 -24.65 -5.52 -4.03
CA LEU A 114 -23.49 -4.82 -3.47
C LEU A 114 -23.31 -3.40 -4.01
N LEU A 115 -23.73 -3.15 -5.26
CA LEU A 115 -23.74 -1.81 -5.86
C LEU A 115 -24.91 -0.94 -5.37
N GLY A 116 -25.90 -1.53 -4.69
CA GLY A 116 -27.11 -0.84 -4.24
C GLY A 116 -28.00 -0.42 -5.41
N GLU A 117 -28.08 -1.23 -6.46
CA GLU A 117 -28.88 -0.95 -7.66
C GLU A 117 -30.26 -1.64 -7.66
N ASP A 118 -30.52 -2.57 -6.73
CA ASP A 118 -31.79 -3.31 -6.63
C ASP A 118 -32.40 -3.21 -5.23
N GLU A 119 -33.64 -2.73 -5.16
CA GLU A 119 -34.42 -2.59 -3.91
C GLU A 119 -34.86 -3.94 -3.34
N LYS A 120 -34.94 -5.00 -4.16
CA LYS A 120 -35.39 -6.31 -3.67
C LYS A 120 -34.32 -6.98 -2.82
N THR A 121 -33.08 -6.96 -3.30
CA THR A 121 -31.92 -7.53 -2.58
C THR A 121 -31.33 -6.52 -1.60
N ASN A 122 -31.31 -5.23 -1.91
CA ASN A 122 -30.79 -4.18 -1.04
C ASN A 122 -31.85 -3.08 -0.82
N PRO A 123 -32.82 -3.29 0.08
CA PRO A 123 -33.94 -2.35 0.30
C PRO A 123 -33.52 -0.95 0.73
N ARG A 124 -32.34 -0.80 1.34
CA ARG A 124 -31.79 0.50 1.75
C ARG A 124 -30.94 1.18 0.67
N LEU A 125 -30.73 0.53 -0.48
CA LEU A 125 -29.91 1.02 -1.59
C LEU A 125 -28.51 1.48 -1.14
N ILE A 126 -27.95 0.80 -0.14
CA ILE A 126 -26.63 1.12 0.40
C ILE A 126 -25.56 0.65 -0.58
N LYS A 127 -24.63 1.53 -0.95
CA LYS A 127 -23.50 1.17 -1.80
C LYS A 127 -22.40 0.53 -0.96
N PHE A 128 -22.36 -0.81 -0.92
CA PHE A 128 -21.33 -1.55 -0.20
C PHE A 128 -20.03 -1.67 -0.99
N LEU A 129 -20.13 -1.72 -2.32
CA LEU A 129 -19.00 -1.89 -3.22
C LEU A 129 -18.86 -0.69 -4.16
N ALA A 130 -17.67 -0.10 -4.18
CA ALA A 130 -17.30 0.95 -5.11
C ALA A 130 -16.14 0.47 -5.99
N VAL A 131 -16.46 0.12 -7.24
CA VAL A 131 -15.48 -0.39 -8.21
C VAL A 131 -15.50 0.46 -9.48
N PRO A 132 -14.34 0.68 -10.13
CA PRO A 132 -14.30 1.41 -11.39
C PRO A 132 -15.00 0.61 -12.50
N VAL A 133 -15.47 1.30 -13.54
CA VAL A 133 -15.96 0.67 -14.77
C VAL A 133 -14.80 -0.03 -15.49
N ALA A 134 -15.04 -1.24 -15.98
CA ALA A 134 -14.06 -2.04 -16.68
C ALA A 134 -13.56 -1.32 -17.95
N LYS A 135 -12.24 -1.33 -18.17
CA LYS A 135 -11.62 -0.82 -19.40
C LYS A 135 -11.27 -2.01 -20.29
N ASN A 136 -11.78 -2.02 -21.53
CA ASN A 136 -11.60 -3.14 -22.48
C ASN A 136 -12.04 -4.50 -21.90
N GLY A 137 -13.14 -4.52 -21.12
CA GLY A 137 -13.67 -5.72 -20.49
C GLY A 137 -12.89 -6.23 -19.27
N LYS A 138 -11.89 -5.48 -18.80
CA LYS A 138 -10.98 -5.89 -17.71
C LYS A 138 -11.00 -4.89 -16.56
N LYS A 139 -10.61 -5.35 -15.36
CA LYS A 139 -10.28 -4.54 -14.18
C LYS A 139 -11.44 -3.68 -13.67
N GLY A 140 -12.62 -4.26 -13.51
CA GLY A 140 -13.74 -3.52 -12.94
C GLY A 140 -15.11 -4.04 -13.32
N LEU A 141 -16.09 -3.16 -13.21
CA LEU A 141 -17.48 -3.46 -13.51
C LEU A 141 -17.72 -3.46 -15.03
N LEU A 142 -18.10 -4.61 -15.56
CA LEU A 142 -18.55 -4.83 -16.92
C LEU A 142 -20.07 -5.04 -16.93
N THR A 143 -20.74 -4.55 -17.96
CA THR A 143 -22.17 -4.82 -18.18
C THR A 143 -22.30 -5.58 -19.48
N VAL A 144 -22.80 -6.82 -19.40
CA VAL A 144 -22.99 -7.71 -20.54
C VAL A 144 -24.50 -7.95 -20.68
N GLY A 145 -25.12 -7.32 -21.68
CA GLY A 145 -26.57 -7.29 -21.79
C GLY A 145 -27.21 -6.58 -20.60
N THR A 146 -28.01 -7.29 -19.81
CA THR A 146 -28.64 -6.80 -18.58
C THR A 146 -27.88 -7.18 -17.30
N GLU A 147 -26.83 -8.00 -17.40
CA GLU A 147 -26.10 -8.52 -16.25
C GLU A 147 -24.90 -7.63 -15.90
N ARG A 148 -24.77 -7.27 -14.62
CA ARG A 148 -23.57 -6.66 -14.05
C ARG A 148 -22.57 -7.75 -13.69
N GLN A 149 -21.32 -7.58 -14.12
CA GLN A 149 -20.24 -8.54 -13.87
C GLN A 149 -19.01 -7.78 -13.38
N LEU A 150 -18.39 -8.24 -12.30
CA LEU A 150 -17.10 -7.72 -11.85
C LEU A 150 -15.99 -8.60 -12.46
N THR A 151 -15.10 -8.00 -13.24
CA THR A 151 -14.02 -8.71 -13.92
C THR A 151 -12.65 -8.39 -13.33
N ASP A 152 -11.80 -9.40 -13.31
CA ASP A 152 -10.42 -9.32 -12.88
C ASP A 152 -9.54 -8.64 -13.93
N ALA A 153 -8.23 -8.67 -13.71
CA ALA A 153 -7.28 -8.04 -14.62
C ALA A 153 -7.14 -8.72 -15.98
N TRP A 154 -7.59 -9.97 -16.10
CA TRP A 154 -7.56 -10.77 -17.33
C TRP A 154 -8.91 -10.78 -18.04
N GLY A 155 -9.96 -10.26 -17.41
CA GLY A 155 -11.30 -10.13 -17.95
C GLY A 155 -12.23 -11.27 -17.53
N GLU A 156 -11.80 -12.11 -16.59
CA GLU A 156 -12.61 -13.20 -16.04
C GLU A 156 -13.37 -12.74 -14.80
N ARG A 157 -14.51 -13.39 -14.55
CA ARG A 157 -15.27 -13.18 -13.30
C ARG A 157 -14.56 -13.87 -12.14
N TYR A 158 -14.51 -13.20 -11.00
CA TYR A 158 -14.04 -13.79 -9.76
C TYR A 158 -14.93 -14.98 -9.35
N HIS A 159 -14.30 -15.95 -8.72
CA HIS A 159 -14.98 -17.03 -8.01
C HIS A 159 -15.14 -16.62 -6.56
N ILE A 160 -16.35 -16.69 -6.03
CA ILE A 160 -16.70 -16.28 -4.68
C ILE A 160 -17.30 -17.50 -4.00
N LEU A 161 -16.75 -17.89 -2.85
CA LEU A 161 -17.33 -18.89 -1.98
C LEU A 161 -17.79 -18.19 -0.70
N LEU A 162 -19.02 -18.50 -0.31
CA LEU A 162 -19.71 -17.93 0.85
C LEU A 162 -19.97 -19.04 1.84
N ASP A 163 -19.58 -18.79 3.09
CA ASP A 163 -19.94 -19.59 4.25
C ASP A 163 -21.45 -19.44 4.50
N ALA A 164 -22.20 -20.47 4.12
CA ALA A 164 -23.66 -20.46 4.16
C ALA A 164 -24.23 -21.18 5.37
N ASP A 165 -23.46 -22.10 5.98
CA ASP A 165 -23.82 -22.82 7.21
C ASP A 165 -23.33 -22.13 8.48
N LEU A 166 -22.57 -21.03 8.33
CA LEU A 166 -22.10 -20.12 9.37
C LEU A 166 -21.08 -20.75 10.32
N ASP A 167 -20.36 -21.78 9.87
CA ASP A 167 -19.34 -22.45 10.66
C ASP A 167 -17.98 -21.71 10.64
N ASN A 168 -17.87 -20.65 9.84
CA ASN A 168 -16.67 -19.85 9.56
C ASN A 168 -15.52 -20.64 8.91
N HIS A 169 -15.80 -21.76 8.26
CA HIS A 169 -14.84 -22.60 7.58
C HIS A 169 -15.32 -22.94 6.17
N ILE A 170 -14.68 -22.37 5.16
CA ILE A 170 -14.99 -22.69 3.77
C ILE A 170 -14.09 -23.83 3.29
N ALA A 171 -14.66 -24.79 2.57
CA ALA A 171 -13.89 -25.82 1.88
C ALA A 171 -12.87 -25.21 0.90
N ASN A 172 -11.60 -25.59 1.00
CA ASN A 172 -10.57 -25.01 0.16
C ASN A 172 -10.69 -25.56 -1.28
N PRO A 173 -10.97 -24.71 -2.30
CA PRO A 173 -11.08 -25.17 -3.68
C PRO A 173 -9.75 -25.72 -4.25
N GLU A 174 -8.60 -25.35 -3.67
CA GLU A 174 -7.28 -25.89 -4.03
C GLU A 174 -7.07 -27.32 -3.51
N ALA A 175 -7.79 -27.72 -2.47
CA ALA A 175 -7.66 -29.05 -1.88
C ALA A 175 -8.27 -30.10 -2.81
N LYS A 176 -7.42 -30.89 -3.47
CA LYS A 176 -7.88 -32.01 -4.30
C LYS A 176 -8.40 -33.14 -3.40
N PRO A 177 -9.60 -33.71 -3.68
CA PRO A 177 -10.10 -34.86 -2.93
C PRO A 177 -9.12 -36.02 -3.07
N GLY A 178 -8.63 -36.54 -1.94
CA GLY A 178 -7.69 -37.66 -1.87
C GLY A 178 -6.20 -37.29 -1.95
N ASN A 179 -5.84 -36.01 -2.12
CA ASN A 179 -4.45 -35.56 -2.09
C ASN A 179 -4.24 -34.59 -0.92
N VAL A 180 -4.03 -35.15 0.27
CA VAL A 180 -3.66 -34.38 1.47
C VAL A 180 -2.19 -33.96 1.33
N SER A 181 -1.92 -33.03 0.41
CA SER A 181 -0.65 -32.32 0.42
C SER A 181 -0.57 -31.57 1.75
N THR A 182 0.42 -31.88 2.58
CA THR A 182 0.60 -31.30 3.93
C THR A 182 0.76 -29.78 3.93
N LYS A 183 0.90 -29.15 2.76
CA LYS A 183 1.08 -27.70 2.60
C LYS A 183 -0.23 -26.94 2.37
N ILE A 184 -1.33 -27.60 2.00
CA ILE A 184 -2.59 -26.94 1.65
C ILE A 184 -3.67 -27.40 2.65
N PRO A 185 -4.22 -26.50 3.49
CA PRO A 185 -5.24 -26.88 4.44
C PRO A 185 -6.54 -27.25 3.68
N PRO A 186 -7.28 -28.28 4.14
CA PRO A 186 -8.51 -28.71 3.49
C PRO A 186 -9.66 -27.70 3.64
N THR A 187 -9.62 -26.88 4.69
CA THR A 187 -10.58 -25.82 4.97
C THR A 187 -9.84 -24.51 5.27
N ILE A 188 -10.51 -23.39 5.02
CA ILE A 188 -10.00 -22.04 5.27
C ILE A 188 -10.92 -21.37 6.28
N ALA A 189 -10.35 -20.89 7.38
CA ALA A 189 -11.09 -20.13 8.40
C ALA A 189 -11.43 -18.72 7.87
N ALA A 190 -12.57 -18.60 7.19
CA ALA A 190 -13.09 -17.37 6.62
C ALA A 190 -14.57 -17.52 6.30
N SER A 191 -15.33 -16.43 6.40
CA SER A 191 -16.76 -16.40 6.00
C SER A 191 -16.97 -16.17 4.51
N VAL A 192 -15.95 -15.63 3.82
CA VAL A 192 -15.96 -15.37 2.38
C VAL A 192 -14.55 -15.58 1.86
N ILE A 193 -14.39 -16.41 0.84
CA ILE A 193 -13.14 -16.50 0.08
C ILE A 193 -13.40 -16.20 -1.39
N ILE A 194 -12.44 -15.50 -1.99
CA ILE A 194 -12.50 -15.07 -3.38
C ILE A 194 -11.19 -15.45 -4.06
N TYR A 195 -11.26 -15.92 -5.30
CA TYR A 195 -10.09 -16.12 -6.16
C TYR A 195 -10.35 -15.74 -7.61
N SER A 196 -9.27 -15.45 -8.34
CA SER A 196 -9.24 -15.23 -9.79
C SER A 196 -8.41 -16.34 -10.43
N SER A 197 -8.84 -16.79 -11.62
CA SER A 197 -8.19 -17.82 -12.42
C SER A 197 -6.89 -17.36 -13.10
N GLY A 198 -6.38 -16.17 -12.76
CA GLY A 198 -5.09 -15.71 -13.26
C GLY A 198 -5.01 -15.51 -14.78
N PRO A 199 -3.78 -15.43 -15.31
CA PRO A 199 -3.50 -15.36 -16.74
C PRO A 199 -4.03 -16.51 -17.58
N ASP A 200 -3.99 -17.74 -17.09
CA ASP A 200 -4.36 -18.93 -17.87
C ASP A 200 -5.88 -19.15 -17.98
N ARG A 201 -6.64 -18.50 -17.09
CA ARG A 201 -8.11 -18.53 -17.01
C ARG A 201 -8.69 -19.91 -16.70
N ASP A 202 -7.88 -20.84 -16.19
CA ASP A 202 -8.33 -22.15 -15.75
C ASP A 202 -8.44 -22.17 -14.21
N PRO A 203 -9.64 -22.38 -13.63
CA PRO A 203 -9.78 -22.45 -12.18
C PRO A 203 -9.13 -23.68 -11.54
N ASN A 204 -8.68 -24.66 -12.32
CA ASN A 204 -8.12 -25.91 -11.81
C ASN A 204 -6.58 -25.89 -11.72
N THR A 205 -5.94 -24.88 -12.30
CA THR A 205 -4.49 -24.64 -12.29
C THR A 205 -4.15 -23.63 -11.20
N TRP A 206 -3.62 -24.12 -10.07
CA TRP A 206 -3.44 -23.29 -8.87
C TRP A 206 -2.12 -22.52 -8.81
N GLU A 207 -1.29 -22.61 -9.84
CA GLU A 207 0.04 -21.99 -9.88
C GLU A 207 -0.01 -20.48 -10.10
N ASP A 208 -0.95 -20.00 -10.92
CA ASP A 208 -1.13 -18.58 -11.27
C ASP A 208 -2.43 -17.98 -10.70
N ASN A 209 -3.31 -18.83 -10.15
CA ASN A 209 -4.49 -18.39 -9.41
C ASN A 209 -4.14 -17.39 -8.30
N ILE A 210 -4.90 -16.30 -8.24
CA ILE A 210 -4.78 -15.30 -7.19
C ILE A 210 -5.86 -15.53 -6.17
N CYS A 211 -5.46 -15.94 -4.98
CA CYS A 211 -6.34 -16.22 -3.86
C CYS A 211 -6.35 -15.08 -2.84
N SER A 212 -7.46 -14.91 -2.13
CA SER A 212 -7.62 -13.93 -1.05
C SER A 212 -7.09 -14.39 0.32
N TRP A 213 -6.81 -15.69 0.47
CA TRP A 213 -6.31 -16.35 1.68
C TRP A 213 -4.81 -16.69 1.65
N ARG A 214 -4.13 -16.46 0.52
CA ARG A 214 -2.69 -16.63 0.32
C ARG A 214 -2.03 -15.27 0.10
#